data_AF-A0A0F3LC61-F1
#
_entry.id   AF-A0A0F3LC61-F1
#
_cell.length_a   1.000
_cell.length_b   1.000
_cell.length_c   1.000
_cell.angle_alpha   90.00
_cell.angle_beta   90.00
_cell.angle_gamma   90.00
#
_symmetry.space_group_name_H-M   'P 1'
#
loop_
_entity.id
_entity.type
_entity.pdbx_description
1 polymer ?
#
loop_
_entity_poly.entity_id
_entity_poly.type
_entity_poly.pdbx_seq_one_letter_code
_entity_poly.pdbx_strand_id
1 'polypeptide(L)'
;MSTLLALASTVFMLQAAPSVGLVSYEEAVRCAGLTQAASELEGGESAQGRRLYDAALYWSLAAMQAATAAGKAAPTAEADQTRARITAVRQLNAEAPEARANLQRCQQKTPKLD
;
A
#
# COMPACT_ATOMS: atom_id res chain seq x y z
N MET A 1 24.22 -34.31 39.21
CA MET A 1 23.31 -33.15 39.33
C MET A 1 24.19 -31.91 39.17
N SER A 2 24.09 -31.04 38.16
CA SER A 2 22.94 -30.65 37.35
C SER A 2 23.40 -30.15 35.97
N THR A 3 22.64 -30.52 34.95
CA THR A 3 22.70 -30.00 33.57
C THR A 3 22.29 -28.52 33.54
N LEU A 4 23.16 -27.64 33.04
CA LEU A 4 22.79 -26.25 32.74
C LEU A 4 22.27 -26.16 31.29
N LEU A 5 20.99 -25.80 31.20
CA LEU A 5 20.20 -25.69 29.98
C LEU A 5 20.74 -24.64 29.01
N ALA A 6 20.79 -25.00 27.73
CA ALA A 6 20.83 -24.08 26.61
C ALA A 6 19.50 -23.32 26.51
N LEU A 7 19.54 -21.99 26.66
CA LEU A 7 18.41 -21.12 26.39
C LEU A 7 18.46 -20.70 24.91
N ALA A 8 17.65 -21.39 24.10
CA ALA A 8 17.36 -21.02 22.73
C ALA A 8 16.47 -19.77 22.71
N SER A 9 17.05 -18.62 22.36
CA SER A 9 16.31 -17.38 22.13
C SER A 9 15.68 -17.39 20.74
N THR A 10 14.56 -18.10 20.57
CA THR A 10 13.66 -17.88 19.42
C THR A 10 12.89 -16.59 19.65
N VAL A 11 13.44 -15.48 19.19
CA VAL A 11 12.71 -14.21 19.11
C VAL A 11 11.72 -14.35 17.96
N PHE A 12 10.49 -14.76 18.27
CA PHE A 12 9.37 -14.68 17.35
C PHE A 12 8.97 -13.20 17.27
N MET A 13 9.64 -12.44 16.41
CA MET A 13 9.19 -11.12 15.96
C MET A 13 7.92 -11.32 15.13
N LEU A 14 6.81 -11.60 15.80
CA LEU A 14 5.49 -11.42 15.20
C LEU A 14 5.26 -9.91 15.15
N GLN A 15 5.86 -9.26 14.16
CA GLN A 15 5.45 -7.93 13.77
C GLN A 15 3.95 -8.03 13.51
N ALA A 16 3.15 -7.39 14.37
CA ALA A 16 1.76 -7.14 14.08
C ALA A 16 1.75 -6.26 12.83
N ALA A 17 1.76 -6.90 11.66
CA ALA A 17 1.44 -6.25 10.42
C ALA A 17 0.11 -5.52 10.68
N PRO A 18 -0.01 -4.22 10.34
CA PRO A 18 -1.31 -3.56 10.35
C PRO A 18 -2.28 -4.47 9.62
N SER A 19 -3.52 -4.59 10.08
CA SER A 19 -4.47 -5.59 9.59
C SER A 19 -4.77 -5.42 8.09
N VAL A 20 -3.87 -5.90 7.22
CA VAL A 20 -4.06 -5.99 5.77
C VAL A 20 -5.04 -7.11 5.44
N GLY A 21 -5.45 -7.91 6.44
CA GLY A 21 -6.52 -8.90 6.34
C GLY A 21 -7.93 -8.36 6.09
N LEU A 22 -8.13 -7.04 5.90
CA LEU A 22 -9.44 -6.43 5.61
C LEU A 22 -9.62 -5.97 4.16
N VAL A 23 -8.55 -5.90 3.34
CA VAL A 23 -8.62 -5.44 1.95
C VAL A 23 -8.00 -6.47 1.00
N SER A 24 -8.64 -6.70 -0.14
CA SER A 24 -8.12 -7.66 -1.12
C SER A 24 -6.84 -7.16 -1.76
N TYR A 25 -6.01 -8.08 -2.26
CA TYR A 25 -4.80 -7.74 -3.03
C TYR A 25 -5.12 -6.80 -4.21
N GLU A 26 -6.20 -7.05 -4.93
CA GLU A 26 -6.64 -6.22 -6.05
C GLU A 26 -7.02 -4.80 -5.61
N GLU A 27 -7.72 -4.67 -4.48
CA GLU A 27 -8.05 -3.37 -3.92
C GLU A 27 -6.79 -2.61 -3.50
N ALA A 28 -5.86 -3.27 -2.81
CA ALA A 28 -4.61 -2.67 -2.38
C ALA A 28 -3.76 -2.18 -3.57
N VAL A 29 -3.62 -3.00 -4.63
CA VAL A 29 -2.92 -2.62 -5.87
C VAL A 29 -3.61 -1.43 -6.55
N ARG A 30 -4.95 -1.44 -6.65
CA ARG A 30 -5.70 -0.33 -7.24
C ARG A 30 -5.49 0.96 -6.44
N CYS A 31 -5.58 0.89 -5.12
CA CYS A 31 -5.36 2.06 -4.28
C CYS A 31 -3.91 2.56 -4.38
N ALA A 32 -2.92 1.68 -4.36
CA ALA A 32 -1.51 2.05 -4.55
C ALA A 32 -1.30 2.81 -5.85
N GLY A 33 -1.83 2.28 -6.96
CA GLY A 33 -1.75 2.92 -8.27
C GLY A 33 -2.42 4.31 -8.30
N LEU A 34 -3.65 4.43 -7.77
CA LEU A 34 -4.40 5.69 -7.76
C LEU A 34 -3.74 6.76 -6.89
N THR A 35 -3.33 6.42 -5.66
CA THR A 35 -2.74 7.40 -4.74
C THR A 35 -1.35 7.82 -5.18
N GLN A 36 -0.56 6.89 -5.73
CA GLN A 36 0.75 7.24 -6.30
C GLN A 36 0.59 8.14 -7.53
N ALA A 37 -0.29 7.79 -8.48
CA ALA A 37 -0.54 8.63 -9.65
C ALA A 37 -1.04 10.02 -9.26
N ALA A 38 -1.95 10.11 -8.29
CA ALA A 38 -2.44 11.40 -7.80
C ALA A 38 -1.35 12.22 -7.10
N SER A 39 -0.48 11.59 -6.31
CA SER A 39 0.67 12.25 -5.69
C SER A 39 1.66 12.79 -6.73
N GLU A 40 1.96 12.01 -7.76
CA GLU A 40 2.86 12.40 -8.85
C GLU A 40 2.28 13.56 -9.69
N LEU A 41 0.96 13.54 -9.96
CA LEU A 41 0.29 14.59 -10.72
C LEU A 41 0.11 15.89 -9.93
N GLU A 42 0.01 15.83 -8.61
CA GLU A 42 -0.15 17.02 -7.77
C GLU A 42 1.18 17.73 -7.50
N GLY A 43 2.28 16.98 -7.30
CA GLY A 43 3.62 17.55 -7.16
C GLY A 43 4.19 17.60 -5.72
N GLY A 44 3.39 17.29 -4.69
CA GLY A 44 3.85 16.95 -3.33
C GLY A 44 4.08 18.12 -2.36
N GLU A 45 4.22 19.35 -2.84
CA GLU A 45 4.61 20.50 -1.99
C GLU A 45 3.46 21.02 -1.11
N SER A 46 2.22 20.87 -1.57
CA SER A 46 1.05 21.33 -0.83
C SER A 46 0.70 20.40 0.33
N ALA A 47 -0.16 20.87 1.25
CA ALA A 47 -0.72 20.00 2.28
C ALA A 47 -1.53 18.83 1.68
N GLN A 48 -2.13 19.03 0.50
CA GLN A 48 -2.80 17.97 -0.23
C GLN A 48 -1.79 16.99 -0.84
N GLY A 49 -0.68 17.50 -1.36
CA GLY A 49 0.43 16.72 -1.89
C GLY A 49 1.04 15.78 -0.85
N ARG A 50 1.35 16.29 0.33
CA ARG A 50 1.85 15.46 1.45
C ARG A 50 0.88 14.34 1.82
N ARG A 51 -0.42 14.64 1.92
CA ARG A 51 -1.44 13.59 2.20
C ARG A 51 -1.53 12.54 1.09
N LEU A 52 -1.38 12.94 -0.17
CA LEU A 52 -1.35 12.00 -1.30
C LEU A 52 -0.10 11.13 -1.27
N TYR A 53 1.04 11.71 -0.92
CA TYR A 53 2.30 10.99 -0.77
C TYR A 53 2.23 9.94 0.35
N ASP A 54 1.72 10.33 1.53
CA ASP A 54 1.52 9.42 2.66
C ASP A 54 0.57 8.27 2.30
N ALA A 55 -0.51 8.59 1.57
CA ALA A 55 -1.43 7.57 1.06
C ALA A 55 -0.74 6.63 0.05
N ALA A 56 0.10 7.15 -0.84
CA ALA A 56 0.87 6.34 -1.77
C ALA A 56 1.82 5.37 -1.06
N LEU A 57 2.54 5.83 -0.03
CA LEU A 57 3.41 4.99 0.77
C LEU A 57 2.63 3.90 1.51
N TYR A 58 1.54 4.29 2.20
CA TYR A 58 0.69 3.34 2.92
C TYR A 58 0.16 2.24 2.00
N TRP A 59 -0.42 2.61 0.85
CA TRP A 59 -1.02 1.64 -0.05
C TRP A 59 0.01 0.78 -0.78
N SER A 60 1.21 1.30 -1.06
CA SER A 60 2.28 0.48 -1.62
C SER A 60 2.71 -0.63 -0.66
N LEU A 61 2.88 -0.30 0.63
CA LEU A 61 3.19 -1.29 1.66
C LEU A 61 2.03 -2.27 1.89
N ALA A 62 0.79 -1.79 1.88
CA ALA A 62 -0.38 -2.64 2.00
C ALA A 62 -0.50 -3.61 0.83
N ALA A 63 -0.21 -3.18 -0.41
CA ALA A 63 -0.21 -4.04 -1.59
C ALA A 63 0.84 -5.15 -1.49
N MET A 64 2.04 -4.85 -1.00
CA MET A 64 3.09 -5.86 -0.78
C MET A 64 2.71 -6.86 0.30
N GLN A 65 2.15 -6.41 1.42
CA GLN A 65 1.66 -7.30 2.48
C GLN A 65 0.51 -8.18 2.00
N ALA A 66 -0.45 -7.62 1.25
CA ALA A 66 -1.55 -8.37 0.65
C ALA A 66 -1.03 -9.38 -0.40
N ALA A 67 0.02 -9.04 -1.13
CA ALA A 67 0.68 -9.96 -2.06
C ALA A 67 1.25 -11.18 -1.33
N THR A 68 1.98 -10.95 -0.24
CA THR A 68 2.53 -12.02 0.60
C THR A 68 1.42 -12.92 1.13
N ALA A 69 0.34 -12.33 1.68
CA ALA A 69 -0.82 -13.08 2.15
C ALA A 69 -1.50 -13.89 1.04
N ALA A 70 -1.49 -13.38 -0.19
CA ALA A 70 -2.02 -14.05 -1.38
C ALA A 70 -1.03 -15.02 -2.05
N GLY A 71 0.15 -15.27 -1.47
CA GLY A 71 1.17 -16.17 -2.03
C GLY A 71 1.82 -15.67 -3.31
N LYS A 72 1.78 -14.35 -3.57
CA LYS A 72 2.40 -13.73 -4.75
C LYS A 72 3.85 -13.38 -4.48
N ALA A 73 4.70 -13.57 -5.49
CA ALA A 73 6.09 -13.15 -5.44
C ALA A 73 6.22 -11.63 -5.47
N ALA A 74 7.19 -11.07 -4.73
CA ALA A 74 7.43 -9.64 -4.65
C ALA A 74 7.60 -8.95 -6.02
N PRO A 75 8.39 -9.48 -6.99
CA PRO A 75 8.50 -8.86 -8.31
C PRO A 75 7.18 -8.77 -9.07
N THR A 76 6.27 -9.73 -8.87
CA THR A 76 4.94 -9.70 -9.46
C THR A 76 4.09 -8.55 -8.87
N ALA A 77 4.16 -8.35 -7.56
CA ALA A 77 3.42 -7.31 -6.86
C ALA A 77 3.91 -5.90 -7.20
N GLU A 78 5.21 -5.71 -7.34
CA GLU A 78 5.81 -4.46 -7.81
C GLU A 78 5.40 -4.14 -9.25
N ALA A 79 5.38 -5.16 -10.12
CA ALA A 79 4.92 -5.01 -11.49
C ALA A 79 3.42 -4.67 -11.58
N ASP A 80 2.59 -5.28 -10.74
CA ASP A 80 1.15 -4.97 -10.63
C ASP A 80 0.91 -3.53 -10.19
N GLN A 81 1.62 -3.05 -9.16
CA GLN A 81 1.55 -1.65 -8.71
C GLN A 81 2.00 -0.69 -9.81
N THR A 82 3.09 -1.00 -10.52
CA THR A 82 3.58 -0.19 -11.64
C THR A 82 2.54 -0.06 -12.75
N ARG A 83 1.88 -1.18 -13.13
CA ARG A 83 0.79 -1.16 -14.12
C ARG A 83 -0.40 -0.36 -13.63
N ALA A 84 -0.81 -0.56 -12.37
CA ALA A 84 -1.92 0.18 -11.77
C ALA A 84 -1.67 1.69 -11.77
N ARG A 85 -0.45 2.13 -11.43
CA ARG A 85 -0.03 3.53 -11.51
C ARG A 85 -0.13 4.09 -12.93
N ILE A 86 0.44 3.40 -13.92
CA ILE A 86 0.41 3.86 -15.33
C ILE A 86 -1.04 4.04 -15.81
N THR A 87 -1.91 3.07 -15.49
CA THR A 87 -3.35 3.15 -15.81
C THR A 87 -4.01 4.32 -15.09
N ALA A 88 -3.74 4.48 -13.78
CA ALA A 88 -4.31 5.56 -12.97
C ALA A 88 -3.88 6.95 -13.47
N VAL A 89 -2.63 7.17 -13.87
CA VAL A 89 -2.18 8.44 -14.46
C VAL A 89 -3.03 8.80 -15.67
N ARG A 90 -3.27 7.84 -16.58
CA ARG A 90 -4.12 8.08 -17.78
C ARG A 90 -5.55 8.41 -17.38
N GLN A 91 -6.14 7.66 -16.46
CA GLN A 91 -7.52 7.85 -16.01
C GLN A 91 -7.71 9.19 -15.29
N LEU A 92 -6.78 9.58 -14.41
CA LEU A 92 -6.86 10.83 -13.65
C LEU A 92 -6.65 12.06 -14.55
N ASN A 93 -5.72 12.01 -15.50
CA ASN A 93 -5.56 13.05 -16.51
C ASN A 93 -6.78 13.19 -17.43
N ALA A 94 -7.45 12.09 -17.74
CA ALA A 94 -8.72 12.08 -18.47
C ALA A 94 -9.94 12.45 -17.60
N GLU A 95 -9.72 12.85 -16.35
CA GLU A 95 -10.76 13.19 -15.37
C GLU A 95 -11.82 12.09 -15.17
N ALA A 96 -11.46 10.82 -15.36
CA ALA A 96 -12.38 9.69 -15.28
C ALA A 96 -13.11 9.68 -13.93
N PRO A 97 -14.47 9.81 -13.91
CA PRO A 97 -15.22 9.96 -12.66
C PRO A 97 -15.02 8.80 -11.69
N GLU A 98 -14.94 7.57 -12.22
CA GLU A 98 -14.73 6.37 -11.42
C GLU A 98 -13.34 6.35 -10.76
N ALA A 99 -12.30 6.80 -11.47
CA ALA A 99 -10.94 6.86 -10.92
C ALA A 99 -10.86 7.89 -9.78
N ARG A 100 -11.50 9.05 -9.94
CA ARG A 100 -11.61 10.08 -8.89
C ARG A 100 -12.37 9.56 -7.67
N ALA A 101 -13.50 8.88 -7.88
CA ALA A 101 -14.29 8.29 -6.80
C ALA A 101 -13.53 7.18 -6.06
N ASN A 102 -12.80 6.32 -6.79
CA ASN A 102 -11.94 5.31 -6.20
C ASN A 102 -10.78 5.93 -5.41
N LEU A 103 -10.12 6.96 -5.94
CA LEU A 103 -9.05 7.69 -5.26
C LEU A 103 -9.54 8.25 -3.92
N GLN A 104 -10.71 8.90 -3.92
CA GLN A 104 -11.31 9.44 -2.70
C GLN A 104 -11.57 8.34 -1.65
N ARG A 105 -12.09 7.17 -2.07
CA ARG A 105 -12.28 6.02 -1.17
C ARG A 105 -10.95 5.51 -0.61
N CYS A 106 -9.91 5.42 -1.43
CA CYS A 106 -8.58 5.00 -0.99
C CYS A 106 -8.01 5.97 0.04
N GLN A 107 -8.17 7.29 -0.16
CA GLN A 107 -7.74 8.32 0.79
C GLN A 107 -8.51 8.25 2.12
N GLN A 108 -9.82 7.98 2.09
CA GLN A 108 -10.63 7.83 3.30
C GLN A 108 -10.24 6.61 4.13
N LYS A 109 -9.72 5.56 3.47
CA LYS A 109 -9.23 4.34 4.11
C LYS A 109 -7.75 4.43 4.52
N THR A 110 -7.04 5.50 4.13
CA THR A 110 -5.67 5.74 4.58
C THR A 110 -5.69 6.27 6.01
N PRO A 111 -4.96 5.65 6.96
CA PRO A 111 -4.77 6.22 8.29
C PRO A 111 -4.16 7.62 8.20
N LYS A 112 -4.60 8.54 9.06
CA LYS A 112 -3.95 9.84 9.16
C LYS A 112 -2.65 9.69 9.97
N LEU A 113 -1.57 10.28 9.48
CA LEU A 113 -0.22 10.17 10.05
C LEU A 113 0.23 11.49 10.72
N ASP A 114 -0.73 12.36 11.06
CA ASP A 114 -0.56 13.66 11.69
C ASP A 114 -0.25 13.60 13.19
#